data_AF-A0A2G9MRH2-F1
#
_entry.id   AF-A0A2G9MRH2-F1
#
_cell.length_a   1.000
_cell.length_b   1.000
_cell.length_c   1.000
_cell.angle_alpha   90.00
_cell.angle_beta   90.00
_cell.angle_gamma   90.00
#
_symmetry.space_group_name_H-M   'P 1'
#
loop_
_entity.id
_entity.type
_entity.pdbx_description
1 polymer ?
#
loop_
_entity_poly.entity_id
_entity_poly.type
_entity_poly.pdbx_seq_one_letter_code
_entity_poly.pdbx_strand_id
1 'polypeptide(L)'
;MVILFDQYNMPENIFEIIFSTNQQVVVANMLMEEMKTRGGEIGKTEMSMFATALHDGVTLESKDPSPLRKKPVVISYNKRQFYDRILTPMKTMGIIDYDLYKKTYKLSEKFNKDMMRIGLMWLQELRRPPKAFSIKTTEQKK
;
A
#
# COMPACT_ATOMS: atom_id res chain seq x y z
N MET A 1 9.20 -4.95 -0.36
CA MET A 1 7.76 -5.24 -0.26
C MET A 1 7.41 -6.15 -1.44
N VAL A 2 6.70 -7.25 -1.19
CA VAL A 2 6.29 -8.22 -2.22
C VAL A 2 4.78 -8.32 -2.12
N ILE A 3 4.08 -8.22 -3.24
CA ILE A 3 2.62 -8.40 -3.30
C ILE A 3 2.36 -9.88 -3.57
N LEU A 4 1.65 -10.55 -2.66
CA LEU A 4 1.19 -11.92 -2.81
C LEU A 4 -0.32 -11.90 -2.67
N PHE A 5 -1.02 -12.45 -3.65
CA PHE A 5 -2.48 -12.55 -3.63
C PHE A 5 -2.92 -13.93 -4.11
N ASP A 6 -4.08 -14.36 -3.60
CA ASP A 6 -4.77 -15.57 -4.04
C ASP A 6 -5.98 -15.14 -4.88
N GLN A 7 -6.15 -15.77 -6.05
CA GLN A 7 -7.29 -15.51 -6.93
C GLN A 7 -8.64 -15.89 -6.29
N TYR A 8 -8.66 -16.88 -5.39
CA TYR A 8 -9.90 -17.37 -4.76
C TYR A 8 -10.28 -16.59 -3.50
N ASN A 9 -9.36 -15.80 -2.96
CA ASN A 9 -9.56 -15.01 -1.74
C ASN A 9 -9.14 -13.55 -1.96
N MET A 10 -9.66 -12.94 -3.03
CA MET A 10 -9.38 -11.55 -3.36
C MET A 10 -10.23 -10.62 -2.48
N PRO A 11 -9.61 -9.73 -1.68
CA PRO A 11 -10.36 -8.79 -0.85
C PRO A 11 -10.94 -7.65 -1.70
N GLU A 12 -12.02 -7.02 -1.21
CA GLU A 12 -12.63 -5.85 -1.85
C GLU A 12 -11.73 -4.60 -1.78
N ASN A 13 -10.89 -4.52 -0.75
CA ASN A 13 -9.96 -3.41 -0.55
C ASN A 13 -8.55 -3.75 -1.07
N ILE A 14 -8.06 -2.98 -2.04
CA ILE A 14 -6.71 -3.12 -2.60
C ILE A 14 -5.59 -3.01 -1.55
N PHE A 15 -5.80 -2.26 -0.47
CA PHE A 15 -4.79 -2.10 0.57
C PHE A 15 -4.56 -3.38 1.38
N GLU A 16 -5.54 -4.29 1.44
CA GLU A 16 -5.37 -5.62 2.05
C GLU A 16 -4.46 -6.52 1.20
N ILE A 17 -4.32 -6.25 -0.10
CA ILE A 17 -3.37 -6.93 -0.98
C ILE A 17 -1.97 -6.32 -0.85
N ILE A 18 -1.89 -5.01 -0.62
CA ILE A 18 -0.62 -4.25 -0.58
C ILE A 18 0.06 -4.35 0.79
N PHE A 19 -0.72 -4.30 1.88
CA PHE A 19 -0.23 -4.27 3.25
C PHE A 19 -0.58 -5.53 4.02
N SER A 20 0.32 -5.99 4.87
CA SER A 20 0.17 -7.26 5.59
C SER A 20 -0.59 -7.17 6.90
N THR A 21 -0.77 -5.95 7.45
CA THR A 21 -1.40 -5.78 8.77
C THR A 21 -2.63 -4.89 8.70
N ASN A 22 -3.67 -5.24 9.45
CA ASN A 22 -4.92 -4.49 9.51
C ASN A 22 -4.70 -3.02 9.91
N GLN A 23 -3.75 -2.73 10.80
CA GLN A 23 -3.41 -1.36 11.16
C GLN A 23 -2.87 -0.57 9.97
N GLN A 24 -1.98 -1.18 9.15
CA GLN A 24 -1.47 -0.52 7.96
C GLN A 24 -2.56 -0.28 6.92
N VAL A 25 -3.45 -1.26 6.71
CA VAL A 25 -4.61 -1.14 5.83
C VAL A 25 -5.47 0.04 6.25
N VAL A 26 -5.82 0.14 7.53
CA VAL A 26 -6.66 1.23 8.04
C VAL A 26 -5.97 2.59 7.90
N VAL A 27 -4.68 2.69 8.26
CA VAL A 27 -3.91 3.94 8.14
C VAL A 27 -3.76 4.37 6.67
N ALA A 28 -3.55 3.43 5.76
CA ALA A 28 -3.49 3.70 4.32
C ALA A 28 -4.85 4.20 3.79
N ASN A 29 -5.95 3.58 4.19
CA ASN A 29 -7.29 4.06 3.86
C ASN A 29 -7.54 5.48 4.38
N MET A 30 -7.16 5.76 5.64
CA MET A 30 -7.29 7.11 6.21
C MET A 30 -6.48 8.15 5.43
N LEU A 31 -5.24 7.81 5.05
CA LEU A 31 -4.42 8.69 4.22
C LEU A 31 -5.06 8.96 2.86
N MET A 32 -5.63 7.93 2.23
CA MET A 32 -6.31 8.08 0.94
C MET A 32 -7.53 8.99 1.04
N GLU A 33 -8.37 8.82 2.05
CA GLU A 33 -9.54 9.66 2.25
C GLU A 33 -9.15 11.11 2.58
N GLU A 34 -8.12 11.32 3.39
CA GLU A 34 -7.57 12.65 3.67
C GLU A 34 -7.06 13.33 2.39
N MET A 35 -6.30 12.61 1.54
CA MET A 35 -5.82 13.15 0.27
C MET A 35 -6.98 13.45 -0.68
N LYS A 36 -7.99 12.58 -0.80
CA LYS A 36 -9.17 12.81 -1.64
C LYS A 36 -9.98 14.02 -1.18
N THR A 37 -10.15 14.20 0.12
CA THR A 37 -10.86 15.35 0.71
C THR A 37 -10.18 16.68 0.33
N ARG A 38 -8.86 16.65 0.15
CA ARG A 38 -8.06 17.81 -0.30
C ARG A 38 -7.88 17.90 -1.81
N GLY A 39 -8.71 17.21 -2.61
CA GLY A 39 -8.64 17.26 -4.07
C GLY A 39 -7.54 16.38 -4.69
N GLY A 40 -7.04 15.40 -3.94
CA GLY A 40 -6.03 14.44 -4.38
C GLY A 40 -4.58 14.92 -4.27
N GLU A 41 -4.34 16.08 -3.66
CA GLU A 41 -3.01 16.65 -3.43
C GLU A 41 -2.89 17.16 -1.98
N ILE A 42 -1.73 16.94 -1.35
CA ILE A 42 -1.45 17.37 0.02
C ILE A 42 0.00 17.88 0.13
N GLY A 43 0.21 18.98 0.85
CA GLY A 43 1.54 19.55 1.07
C GLY A 43 2.35 18.79 2.12
N LYS A 44 3.68 19.00 2.15
CA LYS A 44 4.56 18.44 3.19
C LYS A 44 4.12 18.78 4.63
N THR A 45 3.69 20.02 4.85
CA THR A 45 3.24 20.50 6.17
C THR A 45 2.00 19.74 6.62
N GLU A 46 0.99 19.65 5.76
CA GLU A 46 -0.26 18.94 6.02
C GLU A 46 -0.01 17.44 6.22
N MET A 47 0.86 16.82 5.43
CA MET A 47 1.29 15.43 5.63
C MET A 47 1.94 15.22 7.01
N SER A 48 2.76 16.18 7.48
CA SER A 48 3.34 16.12 8.83
C SER A 48 2.28 16.31 9.92
N MET A 49 1.28 17.16 9.70
CA MET A 49 0.15 17.33 10.62
C MET A 49 -0.65 16.04 10.72
N PHE A 50 -0.98 15.41 9.58
CA PHE A 50 -1.65 14.11 9.52
C PHE A 50 -0.86 13.03 10.27
N ALA A 51 0.44 12.91 10.01
CA ALA A 51 1.29 11.94 10.69
C ALA A 51 1.41 12.18 12.21
N THR A 52 1.27 13.43 12.66
CA THR A 52 1.27 13.79 14.08
C THR A 52 -0.08 13.46 14.72
N ALA A 53 -1.19 13.79 14.06
CA ALA A 53 -2.53 13.41 14.51
C ALA A 53 -2.69 11.88 14.64
N LEU A 54 -2.13 11.11 13.70
CA LEU A 54 -2.09 9.64 13.81
C LEU A 54 -1.25 9.15 14.98
N HIS A 55 -0.18 9.87 15.32
CA HIS A 55 0.70 9.52 16.44
C HIS A 55 0.01 9.72 17.78
N ASP A 56 -0.70 10.83 17.92
CA ASP A 56 -1.43 11.21 19.13
C ASP A 56 -2.69 10.34 19.34
N GLY A 57 -3.16 9.69 18.27
CA GLY A 57 -4.24 8.71 18.28
C GLY A 57 -5.54 9.31 17.72
N VAL A 58 -6.08 8.66 16.70
CA VAL A 58 -7.36 9.04 16.09
C VAL A 58 -8.43 8.03 16.50
N THR A 59 -9.53 8.54 17.05
CA THR A 59 -10.71 7.73 17.36
C THR A 59 -11.50 7.52 16.08
N LEU A 60 -11.59 6.27 15.61
CA LEU A 60 -12.49 5.92 14.52
C LEU A 60 -13.86 5.53 15.10
N GLU A 61 -14.87 6.32 14.77
CA GLU A 61 -16.26 5.90 14.91
C GLU A 61 -16.70 5.23 13.62
N SER A 62 -16.97 3.93 13.67
CA SER A 62 -17.51 3.19 12.53
C SER A 62 -18.93 3.67 12.23
N LYS A 63 -19.15 4.32 11.08
CA LYS A 63 -20.49 4.67 10.55
C LYS A 63 -21.20 3.48 9.87
N ASP A 64 -21.06 2.27 10.41
CA ASP A 64 -21.87 1.14 9.97
C ASP A 64 -23.06 0.95 10.94
N PRO A 65 -24.32 1.01 10.46
CA PRO A 65 -25.50 0.75 11.27
C PRO A 65 -25.66 -0.75 11.49
N SER A 66 -24.76 -1.36 12.26
CA SER A 66 -24.93 -2.74 12.75
C SER A 66 -25.22 -2.70 14.26
N PRO A 67 -26.29 -3.35 14.75
CA PRO A 67 -26.78 -3.21 16.13
C PRO A 67 -25.84 -3.81 17.20
N LEU A 68 -24.70 -4.40 16.82
CA LEU A 68 -23.66 -4.86 17.73
C LEU A 68 -22.52 -3.84 17.79
N ARG A 69 -22.60 -2.95 18.79
CA ARG A 69 -21.60 -1.95 19.21
C ARG A 69 -20.16 -2.34 18.85
N LYS A 70 -19.66 -1.87 17.71
CA LYS A 70 -18.20 -1.79 17.48
C LYS A 70 -17.72 -0.64 18.37
N LYS A 71 -17.02 -0.97 19.46
CA LYS A 71 -16.39 0.01 20.36
C LYS A 71 -15.54 0.97 19.52
N PRO A 72 -15.49 2.27 19.84
CA PRO A 72 -14.58 3.20 19.17
C PRO A 72 -13.17 2.65 19.31
N VAL A 73 -12.55 2.30 18.19
CA VAL A 73 -11.18 1.79 18.17
C VAL A 73 -10.27 3.00 18.03
N VAL A 74 -9.54 3.32 19.10
CA VAL A 74 -8.47 4.31 19.05
C VAL A 74 -7.32 3.69 18.27
N ILE A 75 -6.99 4.27 17.12
CA ILE A 75 -5.84 3.86 16.33
C ILE A 75 -4.76 4.90 16.50
N SER A 76 -3.71 4.52 17.22
CA SER A 76 -2.45 5.27 17.27
C SER A 76 -1.43 4.60 16.36
N TYR A 77 -0.73 5.38 15.54
CA TYR A 77 0.31 4.86 14.66
C TYR A 77 1.56 5.74 14.74
N ASN A 78 2.73 5.13 14.92
CA ASN A 78 3.96 5.89 15.13
C ASN A 78 4.36 6.70 13.88
N LYS A 79 4.73 7.98 14.06
CA LYS A 79 5.12 8.89 12.97
C LYS A 79 6.22 8.32 12.06
N ARG A 80 7.26 7.70 12.64
CA ARG A 80 8.35 7.08 11.86
C ARG A 80 7.85 5.86 11.09
N GLN A 81 7.04 5.02 11.73
CA GLN A 81 6.42 3.87 11.08
C GLN A 81 5.50 4.30 9.93
N PHE A 82 4.80 5.43 10.05
CA PHE A 82 3.98 5.97 8.98
C PHE A 82 4.81 6.29 7.73
N TYR A 83 5.89 7.06 7.89
CA TYR A 83 6.76 7.39 6.76
C TYR A 83 7.43 6.15 6.15
N ASP A 84 7.95 5.26 6.98
CA ASP A 84 8.74 4.12 6.52
C ASP A 84 7.87 2.99 5.95
N ARG A 85 6.68 2.75 6.52
CA ARG A 85 5.84 1.58 6.20
C ARG A 85 4.57 1.88 5.43
N ILE A 86 4.14 3.14 5.35
CA ILE A 86 2.94 3.54 4.58
C ILE A 86 3.35 4.45 3.43
N LEU A 87 3.86 5.64 3.74
CA LEU A 87 4.11 6.66 2.72
C LEU A 87 5.20 6.23 1.74
N THR A 88 6.33 5.71 2.23
CA THR A 88 7.44 5.28 1.37
C THR A 88 6.99 4.16 0.42
N PRO A 89 6.34 3.07 0.90
CA PRO A 89 5.83 2.05 0.00
C PRO A 89 4.83 2.55 -1.05
N MET A 90 3.84 3.35 -0.63
CA MET A 90 2.86 3.94 -1.56
C MET A 90 3.52 4.83 -2.61
N LYS A 91 4.58 5.56 -2.22
CA LYS A 91 5.38 6.34 -3.15
C LYS A 91 6.16 5.46 -4.12
N THR A 92 6.87 4.45 -3.61
CA THR A 92 7.69 3.56 -4.45
C THR A 92 6.87 2.71 -5.42
N MET A 93 5.62 2.41 -5.07
CA MET A 93 4.68 1.68 -5.93
C MET A 93 3.98 2.59 -6.95
N GLY A 94 4.18 3.91 -6.90
CA GLY A 94 3.50 4.84 -7.81
C GLY A 94 2.01 5.02 -7.52
N ILE A 95 1.58 4.77 -6.27
CA ILE A 95 0.23 5.12 -5.80
C ILE A 95 0.19 6.61 -5.46
N ILE A 96 1.26 7.12 -4.85
CA ILE A 96 1.45 8.54 -4.53
C ILE A 96 2.72 9.04 -5.23
N ASP A 97 2.59 10.12 -5.98
CA ASP A 97 3.74 10.84 -6.52
C ASP A 97 4.13 11.98 -5.59
N TYR A 98 5.43 12.26 -5.50
CA TYR A 98 5.95 13.41 -4.75
C TYR A 98 6.65 14.38 -5.70
N ASP A 99 6.13 15.60 -5.80
CA ASP A 99 6.77 16.69 -6.52
C ASP A 99 7.81 17.34 -5.59
N LEU A 100 9.09 17.21 -5.93
CA LEU A 100 10.21 17.77 -5.17
C LEU A 100 10.22 19.30 -5.17
N TYR A 101 9.77 19.92 -6.27
CA TYR A 101 9.80 21.38 -6.44
C TYR A 101 8.67 22.02 -5.64
N LYS A 102 7.46 21.47 -5.75
CA LYS A 102 6.29 21.95 -5.03
C LYS A 102 6.21 21.43 -3.59
N LYS A 103 6.97 20.39 -3.27
CA LYS A 103 6.91 19.67 -1.99
C LYS A 103 5.49 19.16 -1.67
N THR A 104 4.81 18.67 -2.71
CA THR A 104 3.43 18.17 -2.64
C THR A 104 3.38 16.69 -2.98
N TYR A 105 2.46 15.98 -2.34
CA TYR A 105 2.13 14.58 -2.59
C TYR A 105 0.82 14.54 -3.37
N LYS A 106 0.78 13.79 -4.46
CA LYS A 106 -0.38 13.69 -5.34
C LYS A 106 -0.75 12.23 -5.60
N LEU A 107 -2.05 11.93 -5.66
CA LEU A 107 -2.51 10.61 -6.09
C LEU A 107 -2.15 10.36 -7.56
N SER A 108 -1.72 9.14 -7.87
CA SER A 108 -1.18 8.78 -9.17
C SER A 108 -1.81 7.50 -9.73
N GLU A 109 -1.84 7.40 -11.04
CA GLU A 109 -2.32 6.22 -11.79
C GLU A 109 -1.17 5.27 -12.20
N LYS A 110 0.08 5.60 -11.84
CA LYS A 110 1.26 4.82 -12.24
C LYS A 110 1.18 3.37 -11.78
N PHE A 111 0.70 3.15 -10.55
CA PHE A 111 0.51 1.81 -10.01
C PHE A 111 -0.35 0.90 -10.93
N ASN A 112 -1.45 1.42 -11.47
CA ASN A 112 -2.31 0.67 -12.39
C ASN A 112 -1.56 0.31 -13.69
N LYS A 113 -0.83 1.27 -14.27
CA LYS A 113 -0.02 1.06 -15.48
C LYS A 113 1.03 -0.03 -15.27
N ASP A 114 1.66 -0.05 -14.09
CA ASP A 114 2.64 -1.07 -13.74
C ASP A 114 2.00 -2.46 -13.55
N MET A 115 0.80 -2.54 -12.95
CA MET A 115 0.05 -3.81 -12.86
C MET A 115 -0.34 -4.36 -14.23
N MET A 116 -0.80 -3.50 -15.15
CA MET A 116 -1.07 -3.91 -16.54
C MET A 116 0.20 -4.44 -17.23
N ARG A 117 1.34 -3.78 -17.02
CA ARG A 117 2.63 -4.22 -17.56
C ARG A 117 3.04 -5.59 -17.00
N ILE A 118 2.84 -5.85 -15.71
CA ILE A 118 3.09 -7.16 -15.10
C ILE A 118 2.21 -8.23 -15.74
N GLY A 119 0.92 -7.94 -15.96
CA GLY A 119 0.02 -8.85 -16.68
C GLY A 119 0.52 -9.19 -18.08
N LEU A 120 1.01 -8.19 -18.83
CA LEU A 120 1.61 -8.42 -20.15
C LEU A 120 2.90 -9.24 -20.08
N MET A 121 3.75 -9.01 -19.08
CA MET A 121 4.97 -9.80 -18.87
C MET A 121 4.64 -11.27 -18.61
N TRP A 122 3.58 -11.56 -17.85
CA TRP A 122 3.12 -12.92 -17.62
C TRP A 122 2.64 -13.60 -18.91
N LEU A 123 1.86 -12.90 -19.73
CA LEU A 123 1.43 -13.42 -21.04
C LEU A 123 2.60 -13.71 -21.97
N GLN A 124 3.66 -12.91 -21.91
CA GLN A 124 4.89 -13.17 -22.66
C GLN A 124 5.61 -14.42 -22.14
N GLU A 125 5.69 -14.61 -20.82
CA GLU A 125 6.32 -15.79 -20.23
C GLU A 125 5.58 -17.08 -20.60
N LEU A 126 4.24 -17.08 -20.58
CA LEU A 126 3.43 -18.22 -21.01
C LEU A 126 3.67 -18.64 -22.46
N ARG A 127 4.08 -17.70 -23.32
CA ARG A 127 4.38 -17.96 -24.74
C ARG A 127 5.82 -18.40 -24.96
N ARG A 128 6.71 -18.26 -23.98
CA ARG A 128 8.12 -18.64 -24.14
C ARG A 128 8.27 -20.17 -24.12
N PRO A 129 9.14 -20.72 -24.98
CA PRO A 129 9.46 -22.14 -24.93
C PRO A 129 10.21 -22.49 -23.63
N PRO A 130 10.08 -23.74 -23.14
CA PRO A 130 10.73 -24.18 -21.91
C PRO A 130 12.25 -24.07 -22.05
N LYS A 131 12.89 -23.43 -21.08
CA LYS A 131 14.36 -23.40 -20.96
C LYS A 131 14.80 -24.60 -20.14
N ALA A 132 15.67 -25.44 -20.69
CA ALA A 132 16.28 -26.53 -19.95
C ALA A 132 17.26 -25.95 -18.91
N PHE A 133 16.90 -26.02 -17.63
CA PHE A 133 17.82 -25.69 -16.53
C PHE A 133 18.69 -26.92 -16.24
N SER A 134 20.02 -26.77 -16.30
CA SER A 134 20.94 -27.82 -15.85
C SER A 134 21.18 -27.68 -14.35
N ILE A 135 20.72 -28.66 -13.57
CA ILE A 135 21.00 -28.74 -12.15
C ILE A 135 22.41 -29.34 -12.01
N LYS A 136 23.41 -28.51 -11.68
CA LYS A 136 24.73 -29.02 -11.32
C LYS A 136 24.69 -29.46 -9.86
N THR A 137 24.53 -30.76 -9.62
CA THR A 137 24.73 -31.35 -8.31
C THR A 137 26.20 -31.18 -7.93
N THR A 138 26.49 -30.31 -6.98
CA THR A 138 27.85 -30.14 -6.47
C THR A 138 28.07 -31.26 -5.46
N GLU A 139 28.67 -32.36 -5.88
CA GLU A 139 29.08 -33.43 -4.96
C GLU A 139 30.10 -32.85 -3.97
N GLN A 140 29.72 -32.86 -2.68
CA GLN A 140 30.60 -32.52 -1.58
C GLN A 140 31.70 -33.57 -1.49
N LYS A 141 32.94 -33.20 -1.82
CA LYS A 141 34.12 -34.02 -1.48
C LYS A 141 34.30 -34.01 0.04
N LYS A 142 34.21 -35.21 0.62
CA LYS A 142 34.60 -35.56 1.99
C LYS A 142 36.05 -35.22 2.27
#